data_AF-A0A077MFR2-F1
#
_entry.id   AF-A0A077MFR2-F1
#
_cell.length_a   1.000
_cell.length_b   1.000
_cell.length_c   1.000
_cell.angle_alpha   90.00
_cell.angle_beta   90.00
_cell.angle_gamma   90.00
#
_symmetry.space_group_name_H-M   'P 1'
#
loop_
_entity.id
_entity.type
_entity.pdbx_description
1 polymer ?
#
loop_
_entity_poly.entity_id
_entity_poly.type
_entity_poly.pdbx_seq_one_letter_code
_entity_poly.pdbx_strand_id
1 'polypeptide(L)'
;MYAAPHITTVVAERFQKYRLVDPHTGAPFLFGWQPTRPLRCLNLTGDWPVANRAAHALLSGPRSTCRRYAAAILDSWPDLDGLRVRSSIDGRLTFVLFEPAADALPDLPAYARPLTQPDTFAVVHAAAKQLGYAALPPR
;
A
#
# COMPACT_ATOMS: atom_id res chain seq x y z
N MET A 1 -2.30 7.62 3.34
CA MET A 1 -2.73 6.21 3.13
C MET A 1 -1.62 5.42 2.43
N TYR A 2 -1.50 4.10 2.63
CA TYR A 2 -0.63 3.22 1.81
C TYR A 2 -1.51 2.21 1.06
N ALA A 3 -1.37 2.14 -0.26
CA ALA A 3 -2.21 1.32 -1.14
C ALA A 3 -1.38 0.66 -2.24
N ALA A 4 -1.86 -0.48 -2.73
CA ALA A 4 -1.21 -1.22 -3.81
C ALA A 4 -2.25 -1.72 -4.83
N PRO A 5 -1.96 -1.70 -6.15
CA PRO A 5 -2.86 -2.23 -7.17
C PRO A 5 -2.98 -3.76 -7.14
N HIS A 6 -2.02 -4.46 -6.54
CA HIS A 6 -1.97 -5.93 -6.52
C HIS A 6 -2.24 -6.46 -5.11
N ILE A 7 -3.21 -7.36 -4.98
CA ILE A 7 -3.57 -7.96 -3.69
C ILE A 7 -2.39 -8.71 -3.05
N THR A 8 -1.52 -9.32 -3.85
CA THR A 8 -0.29 -9.98 -3.36
C THR A 8 0.59 -9.00 -2.58
N THR A 9 0.74 -7.77 -3.06
CA THR A 9 1.53 -6.74 -2.40
C THR A 9 0.85 -6.29 -1.11
N VAL A 10 -0.48 -6.14 -1.12
CA VAL A 10 -1.25 -5.83 0.10
C VAL A 10 -1.06 -6.92 1.17
N VAL A 11 -1.12 -8.19 0.79
CA VAL A 11 -0.92 -9.33 1.69
C VAL A 11 0.51 -9.38 2.21
N ALA A 12 1.50 -9.20 1.32
CA ALA A 12 2.90 -9.14 1.69
C ALA A 12 3.14 -8.05 2.74
N GLU A 13 2.70 -6.82 2.47
CA GLU A 13 2.87 -5.65 3.35
C GLU A 13 2.15 -5.79 4.69
N ARG A 14 0.94 -6.36 4.69
CA ARG A 14 0.15 -6.47 5.92
C ARG A 14 0.63 -7.60 6.83
N PHE A 15 1.00 -8.74 6.26
CA PHE A 15 1.24 -9.98 7.02
C PHE A 15 2.72 -10.40 7.06
N GLN A 16 3.65 -9.59 6.54
CA GLN A 16 5.08 -9.91 6.48
C GLN A 16 5.67 -10.39 7.80
N LYS A 17 5.35 -9.70 8.90
CA LYS A 17 5.99 -9.91 10.21
C LYS A 17 5.82 -11.34 10.72
N TYR A 18 4.63 -11.91 10.55
CA TYR A 18 4.29 -13.25 11.07
C TYR A 18 4.14 -14.30 9.96
N ARG A 19 4.13 -13.88 8.68
CA ARG A 19 3.89 -14.75 7.52
C ARG A 19 2.65 -15.64 7.67
N LEU A 20 1.64 -15.11 8.37
CA LEU A 20 0.39 -15.78 8.69
C LEU A 20 -0.76 -14.80 8.44
N VAL A 21 -1.72 -15.22 7.61
CA VAL A 21 -3.00 -14.55 7.47
C VAL A 21 -3.94 -15.07 8.56
N ASP A 22 -4.26 -14.20 9.52
CA ASP A 22 -5.28 -14.42 10.53
C ASP A 22 -6.48 -13.51 10.22
N PRO A 23 -7.63 -14.07 9.77
CA PRO A 23 -8.82 -13.28 9.45
C PRO A 23 -9.60 -12.85 10.70
N HIS A 24 -9.23 -13.31 11.90
CA HIS A 24 -9.99 -13.13 13.14
C HIS A 24 -9.38 -12.04 14.02
N THR A 25 -8.06 -12.09 14.25
CA THR A 25 -7.40 -11.15 15.16
C THR A 25 -7.48 -9.72 14.65
N GLY A 26 -8.19 -8.86 15.38
CA GLY A 26 -8.41 -7.45 15.01
C GLY A 26 -9.42 -7.26 13.88
N ALA A 27 -10.18 -8.31 13.51
CA ALA A 27 -11.22 -8.31 12.49
C ALA A 27 -10.81 -7.54 11.20
N PRO A 28 -9.73 -7.94 10.53
CA PRO A 28 -9.21 -7.22 9.38
C PRO A 28 -10.22 -7.15 8.22
N PHE A 29 -10.17 -6.05 7.47
CA PHE A 29 -10.95 -5.82 6.26
C PHE A 29 -10.05 -5.68 5.03
N LEU A 30 -10.55 -6.13 3.88
CA LEU A 30 -9.99 -5.81 2.58
C LEU A 30 -10.77 -4.64 1.99
N PHE A 31 -10.05 -3.57 1.66
CA PHE A 31 -10.60 -2.40 0.99
C PHE A 31 -10.10 -2.34 -0.45
N GLY A 32 -11.01 -2.10 -1.39
CA GLY A 32 -10.73 -1.86 -2.80
C GLY A 32 -11.49 -0.63 -3.27
N TRP A 33 -10.82 0.23 -4.03
CA TRP A 33 -11.35 1.48 -4.52
C TRP A 33 -10.60 1.89 -5.78
N GLN A 34 -11.19 2.81 -6.55
CA GLN A 34 -10.58 3.41 -7.73
C GLN A 34 -10.67 4.93 -7.59
N PRO A 35 -9.60 5.68 -7.91
CA PRO A 35 -9.65 7.13 -7.88
C PRO A 35 -10.75 7.68 -8.82
N THR A 36 -11.43 8.74 -8.41
CA THR A 36 -12.45 9.45 -9.20
C THR A 36 -11.83 10.40 -10.24
N ARG A 37 -10.56 10.80 -10.02
CA ARG A 37 -9.73 11.58 -10.93
C ARG A 37 -8.30 11.02 -10.98
N PRO A 38 -7.50 11.32 -12.03
CA PRO A 38 -6.08 10.97 -12.04
C PRO A 38 -5.34 11.53 -10.82
N LEU A 39 -4.51 10.70 -10.19
CA LEU A 39 -3.69 11.09 -9.04
C LEU A 39 -2.36 11.72 -9.49
N ARG A 40 -2.06 12.91 -8.98
CA ARG A 40 -0.78 13.63 -9.12
C ARG A 40 0.23 13.07 -8.12
N CYS A 41 0.79 11.91 -8.44
CA CYS A 41 1.80 11.27 -7.61
C CYS A 41 3.22 11.56 -8.11
N LEU A 42 4.12 11.95 -7.21
CA LEU A 42 5.53 12.08 -7.52
C LEU A 42 6.15 10.72 -7.82
N ASN A 43 6.82 10.59 -8.97
CA ASN A 43 7.41 9.33 -9.39
C ASN A 43 8.78 9.09 -8.76
N LEU A 44 8.83 8.30 -7.69
CA LEU A 44 10.07 7.92 -7.01
C LEU A 44 10.65 6.58 -7.51
N THR A 45 10.02 5.96 -8.51
CA THR A 45 10.50 4.71 -9.13
C THR A 45 11.41 4.93 -10.33
N GLY A 46 11.58 6.18 -10.77
CA GLY A 46 12.48 6.58 -11.88
C GLY A 46 13.56 7.53 -11.39
N ASP A 47 14.03 8.44 -12.24
CA ASP A 47 15.25 9.23 -12.00
C ASP A 47 15.09 10.44 -11.06
N TRP A 48 13.85 10.80 -10.68
CA TRP A 48 13.59 11.96 -9.83
C TRP A 48 14.43 11.99 -8.54
N PRO A 49 14.60 10.88 -7.80
CA PRO A 49 15.45 10.88 -6.61
C PRO A 49 16.89 11.29 -6.95
N VAL A 50 17.48 10.73 -8.01
CA VAL A 50 18.85 11.04 -8.43
C VAL A 50 18.99 12.51 -8.83
N ALA A 51 18.04 13.02 -9.63
CA ALA A 51 17.98 14.43 -10.01
C ALA A 51 17.90 15.39 -8.81
N ASN A 52 17.31 14.94 -7.69
CA ASN A 52 17.15 15.71 -6.46
C ASN A 52 18.16 15.32 -5.37
N ARG A 53 19.29 14.70 -5.75
CA ARG A 53 20.38 14.28 -4.84
C ARG A 53 19.91 13.36 -3.70
N ALA A 54 18.84 12.60 -3.94
CA ALA A 54 18.30 11.60 -3.05
C ALA A 54 18.68 10.19 -3.55
N ALA A 55 19.16 9.34 -2.65
CA ALA A 55 19.46 7.95 -2.99
C ALA A 55 18.18 7.11 -3.07
N HIS A 56 18.10 6.16 -4.01
CA HIS A 56 16.98 5.20 -4.07
C HIS A 56 16.81 4.40 -2.77
N ALA A 57 17.91 4.13 -2.06
CA ALA A 57 17.90 3.44 -0.77
C ALA A 57 17.08 4.17 0.32
N LEU A 58 16.81 5.48 0.15
CA LEU A 58 15.95 6.23 1.07
C LEU A 58 14.50 5.74 1.08
N LEU A 59 14.07 5.07 0.00
CA LEU A 59 12.72 4.54 -0.15
C LEU A 59 12.54 3.15 0.49
N SER A 60 13.64 2.45 0.75
CA SER A 60 13.68 1.15 1.44
C SER A 60 14.30 1.21 2.83
N GLY A 61 14.62 2.42 3.32
CA GLY A 61 15.20 2.65 4.64
C GLY A 61 14.24 2.44 5.81
N PRO A 62 14.67 2.72 7.05
CA PRO A 62 13.81 2.63 8.22
C PRO A 62 12.51 3.44 8.05
N ARG A 63 11.38 2.89 8.52
CA ARG A 63 10.04 3.51 8.36
C ARG A 63 9.98 4.97 8.84
N SER A 64 10.71 5.31 9.90
CA SER A 64 10.81 6.68 10.42
C SER A 64 11.52 7.63 9.44
N THR A 65 12.54 7.16 8.73
CA THR A 65 13.23 7.92 7.69
C THR A 65 12.33 8.12 6.48
N CYS A 66 11.70 7.05 5.95
CA CYS A 66 10.79 7.16 4.81
C CYS A 66 9.63 8.15 5.10
N ARG A 67 9.09 8.14 6.32
CA ARG A 67 8.04 9.08 6.74
C ARG A 67 8.51 10.53 6.77
N ARG A 68 9.71 10.80 7.31
CA ARG A 68 10.29 12.16 7.33
C ARG A 68 10.51 12.69 5.91
N TYR A 69 11.00 11.85 5.01
CA TYR A 69 11.15 12.23 3.60
C TYR A 69 9.80 12.51 2.93
N ALA A 70 8.80 11.65 3.15
CA ALA A 70 7.47 11.86 2.60
C ALA A 70 6.83 13.17 3.10
N ALA A 71 7.02 13.50 4.39
CA ALA A 71 6.58 14.77 4.95
C ALA A 71 7.29 15.96 4.29
N ALA A 72 8.62 15.94 4.18
CA ALA A 72 9.37 17.02 3.55
C ALA A 72 9.01 17.24 2.07
N ILE A 73 8.67 16.16 1.34
CA ILE A 73 8.16 16.26 -0.03
C ILE A 73 6.79 16.93 -0.04
N LEU A 74 5.87 16.52 0.84
CA LEU A 74 4.54 17.14 0.93
C LEU A 74 4.64 18.63 1.29
N ASP A 75 5.54 19.01 2.21
CA ASP A 75 5.76 20.41 2.58
C ASP A 75 6.27 21.26 1.40
N SER A 76 7.11 20.67 0.54
CA SER A 76 7.68 21.35 -0.62
C SER A 76 6.71 21.43 -1.81
N TRP A 77 5.81 20.45 -1.93
CA TRP A 77 4.81 20.36 -3.01
C TRP A 77 3.45 19.98 -2.42
N PRO A 78 2.72 20.95 -1.83
CA PRO A 78 1.48 20.67 -1.09
C PRO A 78 0.32 20.19 -1.98
N ASP A 79 0.40 20.40 -3.30
CA ASP A 79 -0.63 19.97 -4.25
C ASP A 79 -0.46 18.53 -4.75
N LEU A 80 0.50 17.77 -4.21
CA LEU A 80 0.70 16.36 -4.56
C LEU A 80 -0.34 15.49 -3.85
N ASP A 81 -0.96 14.60 -4.63
CA ASP A 81 -1.84 13.56 -4.10
C ASP A 81 -1.04 12.46 -3.40
N GLY A 82 0.25 12.29 -3.75
CA GLY A 82 1.06 11.27 -3.12
C GLY A 82 2.38 10.97 -3.80
N LEU A 83 2.93 9.81 -3.45
CA LEU A 83 4.18 9.26 -3.97
C LEU A 83 3.90 7.92 -4.65
N ARG A 84 4.50 7.73 -5.82
CA ARG A 84 4.57 6.45 -6.52
C ARG A 84 5.92 5.81 -6.20
N VAL A 85 5.90 4.69 -5.48
CA VAL A 85 7.07 4.01 -4.92
C VAL A 85 7.06 2.52 -5.30
N ARG A 86 8.16 1.82 -5.02
CA ARG A 86 8.20 0.35 -5.06
C ARG A 86 8.10 -0.20 -3.65
N SER A 87 7.30 -1.25 -3.45
CA SER A 87 7.28 -2.00 -2.20
C SER A 87 8.69 -2.52 -1.90
N SER A 88 9.13 -2.36 -0.66
CA SER A 88 10.39 -2.94 -0.18
C SER A 88 10.32 -4.46 0.01
N ILE A 89 9.13 -5.06 -0.13
CA ILE A 89 8.91 -6.50 0.08
C ILE A 89 8.95 -7.26 -1.24
N ASP A 90 8.23 -6.79 -2.26
CA ASP A 90 8.09 -7.50 -3.54
C ASP A 90 8.50 -6.68 -4.77
N GLY A 91 8.97 -5.44 -4.59
CA GLY A 91 9.44 -4.55 -5.67
C GLY A 91 8.34 -4.01 -6.59
N ARG A 92 7.07 -4.36 -6.35
CA ARG A 92 5.93 -3.93 -7.16
C ARG A 92 5.54 -2.50 -6.85
N LEU A 93 4.79 -1.89 -7.76
CA LEU A 93 4.32 -0.52 -7.63
C LEU A 93 3.35 -0.38 -6.46
N THR A 94 3.59 0.59 -5.60
CA THR A 94 2.69 1.00 -4.52
C THR A 94 2.59 2.50 -4.43
N PHE A 95 1.59 2.98 -3.70
CA PHE A 95 1.28 4.39 -3.55
C PHE A 95 1.20 4.78 -2.09
N VAL A 96 1.86 5.89 -1.75
CA VAL A 96 1.69 6.60 -0.48
C VAL A 96 0.86 7.84 -0.79
N LEU A 97 -0.40 7.87 -0.38
CA LEU A 97 -1.28 9.00 -0.61
C LEU A 97 -1.25 9.97 0.56
N PHE A 98 -1.24 11.25 0.26
CA PHE A 98 -1.31 12.37 1.20
C PHE A 98 -2.75 12.84 1.36
N GLU A 99 -2.97 13.77 2.29
CA GLU A 99 -4.29 14.36 2.55
C GLU A 99 -4.93 15.02 1.31
N PRO A 100 -4.19 15.73 0.44
CA PRO A 100 -4.75 16.32 -0.78
C PRO A 100 -5.43 15.32 -1.72
N ALA A 101 -5.11 14.02 -1.63
CA ALA A 101 -5.76 13.00 -2.45
C ALA A 101 -7.19 12.67 -2.00
N ALA A 102 -7.67 13.21 -0.89
CA ALA A 102 -8.97 12.85 -0.31
C ALA A 102 -10.14 13.10 -1.27
N ASP A 103 -10.11 14.18 -2.06
CA ASP A 103 -11.13 14.51 -3.07
C ASP A 103 -11.08 13.57 -4.30
N ALA A 104 -9.98 12.84 -4.48
CA ALA A 104 -9.82 11.84 -5.53
C ALA A 104 -10.28 10.44 -5.08
N LEU A 105 -10.59 10.25 -3.80
CA LEU A 105 -11.15 9.01 -3.29
C LEU A 105 -12.67 9.02 -3.46
N PRO A 106 -13.29 7.88 -3.75
CA PRO A 106 -14.75 7.79 -3.74
C PRO A 106 -15.27 7.88 -2.30
N ASP A 107 -16.47 8.44 -2.12
CA ASP A 107 -17.14 8.55 -0.80
C ASP A 107 -17.28 7.20 -0.10
N LEU A 108 -17.45 6.12 -0.88
CA LEU A 108 -17.45 4.74 -0.42
C LEU A 108 -16.49 3.90 -1.25
N PRO A 109 -15.73 3.00 -0.62
CA PRO A 109 -14.91 2.05 -1.36
C PRO A 109 -15.79 1.10 -2.18
N ALA A 110 -15.37 0.80 -3.41
CA ALA A 110 -16.04 -0.17 -4.26
C ALA A 110 -16.08 -1.59 -3.64
N TYR A 111 -15.13 -1.88 -2.75
CA TYR A 111 -15.04 -3.12 -2.01
C TYR A 111 -14.65 -2.84 -0.56
N ALA A 112 -15.48 -3.29 0.39
CA ALA A 112 -15.16 -3.31 1.82
C ALA A 112 -15.81 -4.54 2.45
N ARG A 113 -15.00 -5.56 2.71
CA ARG A 113 -15.46 -6.83 3.30
C ARG A 113 -14.46 -7.34 4.34
N PRO A 114 -14.94 -7.92 5.45
CA PRO A 114 -14.06 -8.52 6.44
C PRO A 114 -13.39 -9.76 5.84
N LEU A 115 -12.18 -10.07 6.30
CA LEU A 115 -11.43 -11.24 5.84
C LEU A 115 -12.07 -12.57 6.27
N THR A 116 -13.05 -12.56 7.16
CA THR A 116 -13.86 -13.74 7.53
C THR A 116 -14.87 -14.11 6.45
N GLN A 117 -15.21 -13.22 5.51
CA GLN A 117 -16.09 -13.56 4.39
C GLN A 117 -15.39 -14.56 3.46
N PRO A 118 -16.02 -15.70 3.12
CA PRO A 118 -15.38 -16.78 2.36
C PRO A 118 -14.73 -16.32 1.05
N ASP A 119 -15.42 -15.49 0.26
CA ASP A 119 -14.91 -15.01 -1.03
C ASP A 119 -13.71 -14.08 -0.85
N THR A 120 -13.78 -13.14 0.11
CA THR A 120 -12.67 -12.26 0.47
C THR A 120 -11.46 -13.07 0.93
N PHE A 121 -11.70 -14.05 1.81
CA PHE A 121 -10.67 -14.94 2.31
C PHE A 121 -10.02 -15.73 1.19
N ALA A 122 -10.79 -16.29 0.26
CA ALA A 122 -10.26 -17.10 -0.83
C ALA A 122 -9.24 -16.33 -1.68
N VAL A 123 -9.52 -15.07 -2.02
CA VAL A 123 -8.59 -14.23 -2.80
C VAL A 123 -7.33 -13.90 -1.98
N VAL A 124 -7.48 -13.55 -0.70
CA VAL A 124 -6.36 -13.28 0.20
C VAL A 124 -5.50 -14.53 0.43
N HIS A 125 -6.12 -15.69 0.60
CA HIS A 125 -5.46 -16.97 0.79
C HIS A 125 -4.68 -17.40 -0.46
N ALA A 126 -5.25 -17.21 -1.66
CA ALA A 126 -4.53 -17.45 -2.91
C ALA A 126 -3.27 -16.59 -3.01
N ALA A 127 -3.35 -15.31 -2.66
CA ALA A 127 -2.20 -14.41 -2.60
C ALA A 127 -1.17 -14.81 -1.53
N ALA A 128 -1.63 -15.22 -0.34
CA ALA A 128 -0.77 -15.73 0.72
C ALA A 128 0.00 -16.99 0.27
N LYS A 129 -0.66 -17.91 -0.43
CA LYS A 129 -0.04 -19.12 -0.98
C LYS A 129 1.07 -18.77 -1.98
N GLN A 130 0.88 -17.78 -2.84
CA GLN A 130 1.92 -17.32 -3.78
C GLN A 130 3.16 -16.77 -3.07
N LEU A 131 3.00 -16.21 -1.88
CA LEU A 131 4.09 -15.67 -1.05
C LEU A 131 4.71 -16.73 -0.10
N GLY A 132 4.15 -17.94 -0.07
CA GLY A 132 4.52 -18.97 0.89
C GLY A 132 4.18 -18.58 2.34
N TYR A 133 3.02 -17.94 2.54
CA TYR A 133 2.48 -17.60 3.86
C TYR A 133 1.42 -18.63 4.25
N ALA A 134 1.30 -18.88 5.57
CA ALA A 134 0.21 -19.69 6.10
C ALA A 134 -1.08 -18.86 6.22
N ALA A 135 -2.23 -19.53 6.33
CA ALA A 135 -3.51 -18.87 6.60
C ALA A 135 -4.36 -19.72 7.56
N LEU A 136 -5.00 -19.07 8.54
CA LEU A 136 -6.00 -19.71 9.37
C LEU A 136 -7.33 -19.77 8.62
N PRO A 137 -8.09 -20.88 8.68
CA PRO A 137 -9.37 -20.96 8.01
C PRO A 137 -10.37 -19.94 8.59
N PRO A 138 -11.26 -19.39 7.74
CA PRO A 138 -12.43 -18.65 8.23
C PRO A 138 -13.33 -19.62 9.00
N ARG A 139 -14.04 -19.11 10.01
CA ARG A 139 -14.97 -19.87 10.85
C ARG A 139 -16.39 -19.70 10.32
#